data_AF-A0A0P0CRL4-F1
#
_entry.id   AF-A0A0P0CRL4-F1
#
_cell.length_a   1.000
_cell.length_b   1.000
_cell.length_c   1.000
_cell.angle_alpha   90.00
_cell.angle_beta   90.00
_cell.angle_gamma   90.00
#
_symmetry.space_group_name_H-M   'P 1'
#
loop_
_entity.id
_entity.type
_entity.pdbx_description
1 polymer ?
#
loop_
_entity_poly.entity_id
_entity_poly.type
_entity_poly.pdbx_seq_one_letter_code
_entity_poly.pdbx_strand_id
1 'polypeptide(L)'
;MATRAFSFIFRIKFIQYLYLHKAILKLIHRLISNTQPVKFYFYRFGLLLVVYCIFLCSRILPRTMKSTTQPSNFTYQAFMIGKIKEGFNNEVFERGDAPNEVAMLALQARSLVAQLEASEPTLSQPLQEVAWQVDNLLHEAQAITSAPKRDLYGYLKAFYDTKLSILGLLQHFERHLDY
;
A
#
# COMPACT_ATOMS: atom_id res chain seq x y z
N MET A 1 16.82 -5.48 0.75
CA MET A 1 16.92 -5.69 -0.72
C MET A 1 15.68 -5.25 -1.52
N ALA A 2 14.49 -5.07 -0.90
CA ALA A 2 13.24 -4.70 -1.60
C ALA A 2 13.18 -3.26 -2.17
N THR A 3 13.95 -2.31 -1.64
CA THR A 3 13.98 -0.91 -2.12
C THR A 3 14.60 -0.76 -3.52
N ARG A 4 15.46 -1.70 -3.94
CA ARG A 4 16.06 -1.69 -5.28
C ARG A 4 15.10 -2.17 -6.36
N ALA A 5 14.20 -3.11 -6.03
CA ALA A 5 13.23 -3.66 -6.99
C ALA A 5 12.14 -2.64 -7.35
N PHE A 6 11.67 -1.84 -6.38
CA PHE A 6 10.68 -0.79 -6.63
C PHE A 6 11.22 0.35 -7.51
N SER A 7 12.48 0.74 -7.29
CA SER A 7 13.22 1.68 -8.14
C SER A 7 13.36 1.15 -9.58
N PHE A 8 13.59 -0.15 -9.74
CA PHE A 8 13.77 -0.77 -11.05
C PHE A 8 12.46 -0.84 -11.86
N ILE A 9 11.35 -1.23 -11.23
CA ILE A 9 10.03 -1.25 -11.89
C ILE A 9 9.59 0.18 -12.28
N PHE A 10 9.89 1.17 -11.42
CA PHE A 10 9.63 2.57 -11.75
C PHE A 10 10.46 3.06 -12.94
N ARG A 11 11.75 2.71 -12.98
CA ARG A 11 12.64 3.03 -14.12
C ARG A 11 12.18 2.37 -15.42
N ILE A 12 11.75 1.11 -15.39
CA ILE A 12 11.21 0.42 -16.58
C ILE A 12 9.93 1.10 -17.08
N LYS A 13 8.98 1.39 -16.17
CA LYS A 13 7.74 2.09 -16.55
C LYS A 13 8.02 3.50 -17.07
N PHE A 14 9.00 4.20 -16.51
CA PHE A 14 9.42 5.53 -16.97
C PHE A 14 10.06 5.49 -18.36
N ILE A 15 10.91 4.49 -18.62
CA ILE A 15 11.51 4.27 -19.95
C ILE A 15 10.41 3.95 -20.97
N GLN A 16 9.48 3.04 -20.65
CA GLN A 16 8.33 2.76 -21.52
C GLN A 16 7.51 4.01 -21.82
N TYR A 17 7.30 4.88 -20.82
CA TYR A 17 6.59 6.15 -21.01
C TYR A 17 7.36 7.12 -21.91
N LEU A 18 8.68 7.19 -21.77
CA LEU A 18 9.56 7.99 -22.64
C LEU A 18 9.54 7.49 -24.09
N TYR A 19 9.54 6.17 -24.30
CA TYR A 19 9.41 5.58 -25.63
C TYR A 19 8.05 5.86 -26.26
N LEU A 20 6.97 5.74 -25.48
CA LEU A 20 5.63 6.09 -25.93
C LEU A 20 5.53 7.58 -26.29
N HIS A 21 6.10 8.46 -25.45
CA HIS A 21 6.15 9.90 -25.69
C HIS A 21 6.95 10.25 -26.96
N LYS A 22 8.09 9.59 -27.18
CA LYS A 22 8.90 9.75 -28.39
C LYS A 22 8.17 9.25 -29.63
N ALA A 23 7.43 8.14 -29.54
CA ALA A 23 6.61 7.62 -30.64
C ALA A 23 5.46 8.56 -30.99
N ILE A 24 4.76 9.11 -30.00
CA ILE A 24 3.70 10.11 -30.18
C ILE A 24 4.26 11.38 -30.81
N LEU A 25 5.41 11.88 -30.35
CA LEU A 25 6.06 13.04 -30.97
C LEU A 25 6.46 12.80 -32.42
N LYS A 26 6.97 11.60 -32.74
CA LYS A 26 7.36 11.23 -34.11
C LYS A 26 6.14 11.08 -35.03
N LEU A 27 5.02 10.60 -34.49
CA LEU A 27 3.73 10.50 -35.18
C LEU A 27 3.18 11.91 -35.46
N ILE A 28 3.18 12.79 -34.46
CA ILE A 28 2.77 14.20 -34.58
C ILE A 28 3.64 14.92 -35.60
N HIS A 29 4.97 14.73 -35.56
CA HIS A 29 5.90 15.34 -36.52
C HIS A 29 5.64 14.85 -37.96
N ARG A 30 5.34 13.57 -38.17
CA ARG A 30 4.96 13.02 -39.49
C ARG A 30 3.61 13.56 -39.97
N LEU A 31 2.65 13.76 -39.08
CA LEU A 31 1.35 14.35 -39.39
C LEU A 31 1.47 15.85 -39.73
N ILE A 32 2.39 16.57 -39.08
CA ILE A 32 2.68 17.98 -39.38
C ILE A 32 3.39 18.12 -40.73
N SER A 33 4.30 17.21 -41.08
CA SER A 33 5.07 17.32 -42.33
C SER A 33 4.27 17.01 -43.60
N ASN A 34 3.07 16.42 -43.49
CA ASN A 34 2.35 15.88 -44.65
C ASN A 34 1.08 16.65 -45.06
N THR A 35 0.71 17.74 -44.39
CA THR A 35 -0.54 18.46 -44.71
C THR A 35 -0.46 19.97 -44.42
N GLN A 36 -0.76 20.80 -45.43
CA GLN A 36 -1.27 22.18 -45.28
C GLN A 36 -2.80 22.18 -45.49
N PRO A 37 -3.60 23.10 -44.89
CA PRO A 37 -3.26 24.43 -44.43
C PRO A 37 -3.32 24.64 -42.91
N VAL A 38 -2.46 25.56 -42.47
CA VAL A 38 -1.93 25.78 -41.12
C VAL A 38 -2.96 26.26 -40.08
N LYS A 39 -4.16 26.68 -40.48
CA LYS A 39 -5.13 27.33 -39.57
C LYS A 39 -6.04 26.36 -38.80
N PHE A 40 -6.37 25.20 -39.38
CA PHE A 40 -7.27 24.23 -38.73
C PHE A 40 -6.54 23.34 -37.71
N TYR A 41 -5.25 23.11 -37.92
CA TYR A 41 -4.42 22.25 -37.07
C TYR A 41 -4.04 22.90 -35.74
N PHE A 42 -3.82 24.21 -35.71
CA PHE A 42 -3.45 24.91 -34.47
C PHE A 42 -4.53 24.78 -33.39
N TYR A 43 -5.81 24.83 -33.79
CA TYR A 43 -6.92 24.67 -32.85
C TYR A 43 -7.12 23.22 -32.41
N ARG A 44 -7.07 22.23 -33.32
CA ARG A 44 -7.27 20.82 -32.93
C ARG A 44 -6.08 20.19 -32.22
N PHE A 45 -4.86 20.44 -32.69
CA PHE A 45 -3.65 19.95 -32.02
C PHE A 45 -3.30 20.80 -30.80
N GLY A 46 -3.58 22.10 -30.82
CA GLY A 46 -3.48 22.95 -29.62
C GLY A 46 -4.44 22.48 -28.53
N LEU A 47 -5.70 22.17 -28.88
CA LEU A 47 -6.66 21.60 -27.92
C LEU A 47 -6.22 20.23 -27.42
N LEU A 48 -5.74 19.33 -28.30
CA LEU A 48 -5.22 18.02 -27.88
C LEU A 48 -3.98 18.15 -27.00
N LEU A 49 -3.08 19.09 -27.30
CA LEU A 49 -1.90 19.37 -26.49
C LEU A 49 -2.28 19.98 -25.14
N VAL A 50 -3.27 20.88 -25.11
CA VAL A 50 -3.81 21.45 -23.86
C VAL A 50 -4.51 20.38 -23.04
N VAL A 51 -5.32 19.51 -23.64
CA VAL A 51 -5.95 18.37 -22.94
C VAL A 51 -4.89 17.38 -22.45
N TYR A 52 -3.84 17.14 -23.23
CA TYR A 52 -2.71 16.31 -22.81
C TYR A 52 -1.90 16.95 -21.68
N CYS A 53 -1.68 18.27 -21.72
CA CYS A 53 -1.04 19.03 -20.64
C CYS A 53 -1.92 19.07 -19.39
N ILE A 54 -3.24 19.21 -19.51
CA ILE A 54 -4.18 19.12 -18.40
C ILE A 54 -4.18 17.71 -17.83
N PHE A 55 -4.13 16.67 -18.66
CA PHE A 55 -4.04 15.28 -18.21
C PHE A 55 -2.70 14.95 -17.54
N LEU A 56 -1.60 15.48 -18.08
CA LEU A 56 -0.27 15.42 -17.47
C LEU A 56 -0.25 16.18 -16.15
N CYS A 57 -0.78 17.41 -16.09
CA CYS A 57 -0.91 18.18 -14.86
C CYS A 57 -1.82 17.47 -13.86
N SER A 58 -2.98 16.94 -14.25
CA SER A 58 -3.89 16.24 -13.33
C SER A 58 -3.34 14.89 -12.86
N ARG A 59 -2.37 14.27 -13.55
CA ARG A 59 -1.68 13.05 -13.09
C ARG A 59 -0.34 13.31 -12.40
N ILE A 60 0.33 14.42 -12.70
CA ILE A 60 1.62 14.81 -12.11
C ILE A 60 1.41 15.71 -10.87
N LEU A 61 0.45 16.63 -10.85
CA LEU A 61 0.14 17.46 -9.67
C LEU A 61 -0.31 16.67 -8.43
N PRO A 62 -1.13 15.59 -8.50
CA PRO A 62 -1.39 14.81 -7.29
C PRO A 62 -0.14 14.04 -6.79
N ARG A 63 0.96 14.03 -7.57
CA ARG A 63 2.26 13.50 -7.16
C ARG A 63 3.27 14.57 -6.72
N THR A 64 3.10 15.84 -7.06
CA THR A 64 4.02 16.92 -6.66
C THR A 64 3.43 17.92 -5.66
N MET A 65 2.10 17.98 -5.51
CA MET A 65 1.39 18.71 -4.45
C MET A 65 0.88 17.80 -3.32
N LYS A 66 1.53 16.65 -3.14
CA LYS A 66 1.70 16.06 -1.82
C LYS A 66 3.10 16.40 -1.33
N SER A 67 3.36 17.70 -1.16
CA SER A 67 4.13 18.17 -0.01
C SER A 67 3.31 17.86 1.25
N THR A 68 3.09 16.57 1.49
CA THR A 68 2.68 16.09 2.78
C THR A 68 3.94 16.31 3.58
N THR A 69 3.95 17.37 4.38
CA THR A 69 4.58 17.39 5.69
C THR A 69 4.81 15.94 6.08
N GLN A 70 6.07 15.48 6.06
CA GLN A 70 6.39 14.13 6.47
C GLN A 70 5.66 13.97 7.80
N PRO A 71 4.62 13.13 7.90
CA PRO A 71 4.08 12.84 9.21
C PRO A 71 5.29 12.36 9.98
N SER A 72 5.61 13.02 11.09
CA SER A 72 6.62 12.51 12.02
C SER A 72 6.37 11.00 12.15
N ASN A 73 7.40 10.16 12.20
CA ASN A 73 7.24 8.70 12.22
C ASN A 73 6.13 8.25 13.22
N PHE A 74 5.99 9.02 14.30
CA PHE A 74 4.94 8.96 15.30
C PHE A 74 3.48 9.07 14.76
N THR A 75 3.18 10.03 13.89
CA THR A 75 1.81 10.25 13.37
C THR A 75 1.37 9.12 12.43
N TYR A 76 2.28 8.57 11.63
CA TYR A 76 1.99 7.41 10.77
C TYR A 76 1.78 6.15 11.61
N GLN A 77 2.60 5.94 12.63
CA GLN A 77 2.49 4.79 13.53
C GLN A 77 1.17 4.82 14.31
N ALA A 78 0.77 5.96 14.86
CA ALA A 78 -0.51 6.12 15.56
C ALA A 78 -1.71 5.82 14.65
N PHE A 79 -1.68 6.30 13.41
CA PHE A 79 -2.71 5.98 12.41
C PHE A 79 -2.78 4.48 12.11
N MET A 80 -1.64 3.83 11.92
CA MET A 80 -1.56 2.38 11.69
C MET A 80 -2.07 1.58 12.89
N ILE A 81 -1.71 1.97 14.11
CA ILE A 81 -2.19 1.35 15.35
C ILE A 81 -3.72 1.43 15.42
N GLY A 82 -4.31 2.60 15.15
CA GLY A 82 -5.76 2.77 15.13
C GLY A 82 -6.45 1.87 14.12
N LYS A 83 -5.91 1.77 12.90
CA LYS A 83 -6.44 0.89 11.84
C LYS A 83 -6.35 -0.59 12.20
N ILE A 84 -5.24 -1.00 12.81
CA ILE A 84 -5.05 -2.38 13.25
C ILE A 84 -6.06 -2.74 14.35
N LYS A 85 -6.24 -1.86 15.35
CA LYS A 85 -7.23 -2.06 16.42
C LYS A 85 -8.66 -2.15 15.90
N GLU A 86 -9.04 -1.25 15.01
CA GLU A 86 -10.35 -1.26 14.36
C GLU A 86 -10.56 -2.58 13.59
N GLY A 87 -9.55 -3.01 12.83
CA GLY A 87 -9.59 -4.25 12.07
C GLY A 87 -9.78 -5.50 12.94
N PHE A 88 -9.00 -5.67 14.01
CA PHE A 88 -9.12 -6.85 14.88
C PHE A 88 -10.40 -6.89 15.72
N ASN A 89 -11.13 -5.79 15.83
CA ASN A 89 -12.44 -5.73 16.49
C ASN A 89 -13.63 -5.88 15.53
N ASN A 90 -13.37 -6.12 14.24
CA ASN A 90 -14.41 -6.28 13.24
C ASN A 90 -15.07 -7.67 13.32
N GLU A 91 -16.38 -7.71 13.58
CA GLU A 91 -17.19 -8.93 13.67
C GLU A 91 -17.16 -9.78 12.39
N VAL A 92 -17.02 -9.15 11.22
CA VAL A 92 -16.96 -9.84 9.92
C VAL A 92 -15.76 -10.80 9.86
N PHE A 93 -14.65 -10.46 10.52
CA PHE A 93 -13.45 -11.28 10.54
C PHE A 93 -13.58 -12.45 11.51
N GLU A 94 -14.32 -12.27 12.61
CA GLU A 94 -14.62 -13.32 13.59
C GLU A 94 -15.50 -14.42 13.04
N ARG A 95 -16.25 -14.15 11.95
CA ARG A 95 -17.03 -15.15 11.23
C ARG A 95 -16.27 -15.80 10.07
N GLY A 96 -15.10 -15.28 9.72
CA GLY A 96 -14.31 -15.74 8.56
C GLY A 96 -14.87 -15.31 7.21
N ASP A 97 -15.72 -14.27 7.16
CA ASP A 97 -16.42 -13.82 5.96
C ASP A 97 -15.49 -13.08 4.97
N ALA A 98 -14.31 -12.62 5.41
CA ALA A 98 -13.38 -11.81 4.61
C ALA A 98 -11.88 -12.18 4.82
N PRO A 99 -11.45 -13.41 4.47
CA PRO A 99 -10.07 -13.88 4.73
C PRO A 99 -8.99 -13.05 4.01
N ASN A 100 -9.31 -12.45 2.85
CA ASN A 100 -8.39 -11.57 2.13
C ASN A 100 -8.08 -10.27 2.89
N GLU A 101 -9.10 -9.68 3.51
CA GLU A 101 -8.94 -8.48 4.32
C GLU A 101 -8.17 -8.79 5.61
N VAL A 102 -8.39 -9.97 6.18
CA VAL A 102 -7.63 -10.45 7.33
C VAL A 102 -6.16 -10.69 6.98
N ALA A 103 -5.86 -11.23 5.81
CA ALA A 103 -4.47 -11.36 5.34
C ALA A 103 -3.79 -9.98 5.19
N MET A 104 -4.51 -8.98 4.67
CA MET A 104 -4.00 -7.60 4.61
C MET A 104 -3.79 -6.99 6.00
N LEU A 105 -4.72 -7.20 6.93
CA LEU A 105 -4.60 -6.78 8.32
C LEU A 105 -3.39 -7.42 9.00
N ALA A 106 -3.17 -8.71 8.80
CA ALA A 106 -2.01 -9.44 9.32
C ALA A 106 -0.70 -8.88 8.75
N LEU A 107 -0.63 -8.54 7.45
CA LEU A 107 0.55 -7.89 6.87
C LEU A 107 0.84 -6.52 7.49
N GLN A 108 -0.20 -5.73 7.73
CA GLN A 108 -0.07 -4.42 8.39
C GLN A 108 0.43 -4.58 9.82
N ALA A 109 -0.15 -5.53 10.56
CA ALA A 109 0.29 -5.90 11.90
C ALA A 109 1.77 -6.35 11.92
N ARG A 110 2.18 -7.22 10.99
CA ARG A 110 3.56 -7.70 10.91
C ARG A 110 4.54 -6.56 10.64
N SER A 111 4.16 -5.63 9.76
CA SER A 111 4.96 -4.42 9.49
C SER A 111 5.09 -3.54 10.73
N LEU A 112 4.03 -3.41 11.54
CA LEU A 112 4.10 -2.65 12.79
C LEU A 112 5.02 -3.33 13.80
N VAL A 113 4.86 -4.65 14.00
CA VAL A 113 5.72 -5.43 14.91
C VAL A 113 7.18 -5.32 14.49
N ALA A 114 7.50 -5.43 13.20
CA ALA A 114 8.88 -5.26 12.70
C ALA A 114 9.46 -3.87 12.99
N GLN A 115 8.63 -2.82 12.96
CA GLN A 115 9.06 -1.47 13.31
C GLN A 115 9.33 -1.36 14.82
N LEU A 116 8.48 -1.98 15.65
CA LEU A 116 8.64 -2.02 17.10
C LEU A 116 9.86 -2.84 17.53
N GLU A 117 10.13 -3.97 16.87
CA GLU A 117 11.34 -4.79 17.09
C GLU A 117 12.62 -3.99 16.84
N ALA A 118 12.58 -3.10 15.84
CA ALA A 118 13.71 -2.24 15.51
C ALA A 118 13.87 -1.06 16.49
N SER A 119 12.77 -0.54 17.06
CA SER A 119 12.81 0.59 17.99
C SER A 119 13.04 0.18 19.45
N GLU A 120 12.58 -1.01 19.86
CA GLU A 120 12.58 -1.45 21.27
C GLU A 120 13.19 -2.86 21.44
N PRO A 121 14.53 -2.96 21.46
CA PRO A 121 15.22 -4.26 21.57
C PRO A 121 14.94 -4.99 22.89
N THR A 122 14.54 -4.27 23.93
CA THR A 122 14.16 -4.82 25.25
C THR A 122 12.89 -5.67 25.21
N LEU A 123 11.99 -5.42 24.25
CA LEU A 123 10.74 -6.18 24.08
C LEU A 123 10.86 -7.24 22.97
N SER A 124 12.08 -7.61 22.56
CA SER A 124 12.32 -8.52 21.45
C SER A 124 11.62 -9.89 21.58
N GLN A 125 11.61 -10.50 22.78
CA GLN A 125 10.92 -11.78 22.99
C GLN A 125 9.39 -11.67 22.83
N PRO A 126 8.68 -10.80 23.57
CA PRO A 126 7.24 -10.60 23.38
C PRO A 126 6.86 -10.22 21.94
N LEU A 127 7.68 -9.39 21.28
CA LEU A 127 7.45 -8.98 19.90
C LEU A 127 7.62 -10.15 18.92
N GLN A 128 8.58 -11.05 19.15
CA GLN A 128 8.75 -12.26 18.34
C GLN A 128 7.57 -13.23 18.48
N GLU A 129 7.01 -13.38 19.68
CA GLU A 129 5.81 -14.20 19.90
C GLU A 129 4.61 -13.64 19.13
N VAL A 130 4.39 -12.32 19.22
CA VAL A 130 3.33 -11.65 18.45
C VAL A 130 3.59 -11.76 16.94
N ALA A 131 4.84 -11.59 16.50
CA ALA A 131 5.21 -11.76 15.09
C ALA A 131 4.85 -13.17 14.58
N TRP A 132 5.17 -14.20 15.35
CA TRP A 132 4.85 -15.59 15.01
C TRP A 132 3.35 -15.83 14.89
N GLN A 133 2.56 -15.29 15.82
CA GLN A 133 1.10 -15.40 15.76
C GLN A 133 0.51 -14.70 14.54
N VAL A 134 1.01 -13.50 14.22
CA VAL A 134 0.61 -12.74 13.03
C VAL A 134 0.96 -13.51 11.75
N ASP A 135 2.15 -14.12 11.69
CA ASP A 135 2.58 -14.93 10.55
C ASP A 135 1.70 -16.19 10.40
N ASN A 136 1.30 -16.81 11.52
CA ASN A 136 0.36 -17.94 11.52
C ASN A 136 -1.05 -17.53 11.03
N LEU A 137 -1.56 -16.37 11.47
CA LEU A 137 -2.82 -15.82 10.97
C LEU A 137 -2.77 -15.54 9.46
N LEU A 138 -1.67 -14.95 8.99
CA LEU A 138 -1.47 -14.70 7.57
C LEU A 138 -1.50 -16.00 6.77
N HIS A 139 -0.81 -17.03 7.25
CA HIS A 139 -0.81 -18.35 6.62
C HIS A 139 -2.21 -18.96 6.57
N GLU A 140 -2.95 -18.96 7.68
CA GLU A 140 -4.30 -19.53 7.72
C GLU A 140 -5.30 -18.74 6.85
N ALA A 141 -5.22 -17.41 6.85
CA ALA A 141 -6.05 -16.57 5.99
C ALA A 141 -5.78 -16.84 4.50
N GLN A 142 -4.51 -16.96 4.10
CA GLN A 142 -4.13 -17.31 2.72
C GLN A 142 -4.54 -18.74 2.36
N ALA A 143 -4.45 -19.67 3.31
CA ALA A 143 -4.87 -21.05 3.11
C ALA A 143 -6.37 -21.12 2.80
N ILE A 144 -7.21 -20.36 3.51
CA ILE A 144 -8.66 -20.29 3.22
C ILE A 144 -8.91 -19.69 1.83
N THR A 145 -8.21 -18.61 1.46
CA THR A 145 -8.38 -17.99 0.14
C THR A 145 -7.99 -18.93 -1.01
N SER A 146 -6.89 -19.67 -0.85
CA SER A 146 -6.34 -20.54 -1.90
C SER A 146 -7.03 -21.90 -1.98
N ALA A 147 -7.46 -22.44 -0.84
CA ALA A 147 -8.14 -23.71 -0.73
C ALA A 147 -9.14 -23.65 0.44
N PRO A 148 -10.41 -23.24 0.20
CA PRO A 148 -11.39 -23.07 1.26
C PRO A 148 -11.56 -24.38 2.03
N LYS A 149 -11.00 -24.41 3.26
CA LYS A 149 -11.09 -25.54 4.17
C LYS A 149 -12.54 -25.70 4.60
N ARG A 150 -12.96 -26.95 4.81
CA ARG A 150 -14.32 -27.26 5.31
C ARG A 150 -14.51 -26.86 6.77
N ASP A 151 -13.40 -26.68 7.50
CA ASP A 151 -13.36 -26.30 8.90
C ASP A 151 -12.59 -24.98 9.07
N LEU A 152 -13.24 -23.99 9.68
CA LEU A 152 -12.69 -22.66 9.97
C LEU A 152 -11.95 -22.61 11.31
N TYR A 153 -11.95 -23.69 12.10
CA TYR A 153 -11.37 -23.70 13.44
C TYR A 153 -9.93 -23.19 13.49
N GLY A 154 -9.06 -23.66 12.58
CA GLY A 154 -7.65 -23.24 12.54
C GLY A 154 -7.49 -21.73 12.31
N TYR A 155 -8.28 -21.18 11.39
CA TYR A 155 -8.29 -19.74 11.11
C TYR A 155 -8.84 -18.93 12.28
N LEU A 156 -9.99 -19.33 12.83
CA LEU A 156 -10.61 -18.61 13.94
C LEU A 156 -9.70 -18.63 15.17
N LYS A 157 -9.10 -19.79 15.47
CA LYS A 157 -8.10 -19.90 16.53
C LYS A 157 -6.92 -18.95 16.28
N ALA A 158 -6.33 -18.97 15.08
CA ALA A 158 -5.24 -18.06 14.75
C ALA A 158 -5.66 -16.58 14.87
N PHE A 159 -6.88 -16.25 14.48
CA PHE A 159 -7.42 -14.88 14.57
C PHE A 159 -7.56 -14.43 16.03
N TYR A 160 -8.20 -15.24 16.89
CA TYR A 160 -8.38 -14.90 18.30
C TYR A 160 -7.05 -14.86 19.07
N ASP A 161 -6.15 -15.83 18.84
CA ASP A 161 -4.82 -15.84 19.44
C ASP A 161 -4.05 -14.55 19.08
N THR A 162 -4.08 -14.16 17.80
CA THR A 162 -3.44 -12.92 17.33
C THR A 162 -4.12 -11.67 17.88
N LYS A 163 -5.47 -11.64 17.90
CA LYS A 163 -6.26 -10.51 18.41
C LYS A 163 -5.90 -10.20 19.86
N LEU A 164 -5.86 -11.21 20.72
CA LEU A 164 -5.55 -11.04 22.13
C LEU A 164 -4.14 -10.49 22.33
N SER A 165 -3.14 -11.08 21.67
CA SER A 165 -1.75 -10.68 21.88
C SER A 165 -1.44 -9.31 21.27
N ILE A 166 -1.98 -9.01 20.08
CA ILE A 166 -1.72 -7.72 19.45
C ILE A 166 -2.44 -6.58 20.15
N LEU A 167 -3.68 -6.77 20.60
CA LEU A 167 -4.40 -5.74 21.36
C LEU A 167 -3.75 -5.53 22.73
N GLY A 168 -3.29 -6.60 23.38
CA GLY A 168 -2.51 -6.51 24.62
C GLY A 168 -1.19 -5.74 24.43
N LEU A 169 -0.46 -6.03 23.36
CA LEU A 169 0.76 -5.32 23.00
C LEU A 169 0.50 -3.84 22.73
N LEU A 170 -0.49 -3.51 21.92
CA LEU A 170 -0.83 -2.12 21.60
C LEU A 170 -1.29 -1.33 22.84
N GLN A 171 -2.00 -1.98 23.76
CA GLN A 171 -2.38 -1.35 25.02
C GLN A 171 -1.17 -1.09 25.93
N HIS A 172 -0.16 -1.97 25.92
CA HIS A 172 1.10 -1.74 26.63
C HIS A 172 1.83 -0.52 26.06
N PHE A 173 1.92 -0.43 24.73
CA PHE A 173 2.53 0.71 24.05
C PHE A 173 1.81 2.02 24.30
N GLU A 174 0.48 2.05 24.32
CA GLU A 174 -0.27 3.27 24.64
C GLU A 174 0.04 3.79 26.04
N ARG A 175 0.14 2.91 27.05
CA ARG A 175 0.49 3.32 28.42
C ARG A 175 1.92 3.85 28.56
N HIS A 176 2.82 3.49 27.65
CA HIS A 176 4.22 3.90 27.67
C HIS A 176 4.56 5.01 26.68
N LEU A 177 3.65 5.32 25.75
CA LEU A 177 3.75 6.41 24.77
C LEU A 177 2.94 7.65 25.19
N ASP A 178 2.41 7.68 26.42
CA ASP A 178 1.79 8.87 27.02
C ASP A 178 2.82 10.03 27.08
N TYR A 179 2.75 10.86 26.04
CA TYR A 179 2.98 12.30 26.07
C TYR A 179 1.83 13.00 26.82
#